data_AF-A0AAW1PLK1-F1
#
_entry.id   AF-A0AAW1PLK1-F1
#
_cell.length_a   1.000
_cell.length_b   1.000
_cell.length_c   1.000
_cell.angle_alpha   90.00
_cell.angle_beta   90.00
_cell.angle_gamma   90.00
#
_symmetry.space_group_name_H-M   'P 1'
#
loop_
_entity.id
_entity.type
_entity.pdbx_description
1 polymer ?
#
loop_
_entity_poly.entity_id
_entity_poly.type
_entity_poly.pdbx_seq_one_letter_code
_entity_poly.pdbx_strand_id
1 'polypeptide(L)'
;MRCPAILLRGLPQITVRPSQFVSPGCRLNERRIKQPCQARLHTRAMTADVEDVPFCIPAEGLFHPGCRWRNGVCYDGDCEALHISAADREEQLCWDQPSTPQLIITAGPERSGSTWLFNAVRLLFKSAKQPLDSYWLTQVTDEKLADRHGGQPGGHHVLIKTHRWSNAWTPSQADHVFLTHRDLRGVVASYQRMGWAYDIPDTYVSEHQAWKGIANRDLAYEDIMSDPEGQLRALATDLGLVEQVNLPDVLQQLRDLNSDSQ
;
A
#
# COMPACT_ATOMS: atom_id res chain seq x y z
N MET A 1 8.42 19.39 -28.82
CA MET A 1 7.89 18.43 -29.80
C MET A 1 6.39 18.31 -29.56
N ARG A 2 5.55 18.38 -30.60
CA ARG A 2 4.07 18.37 -30.46
C ARG A 2 3.55 16.94 -30.66
N CYS A 3 2.80 16.41 -29.69
CA CYS A 3 2.02 15.17 -29.86
C CYS A 3 0.91 15.35 -30.92
N PRO A 4 0.62 14.35 -31.75
CA PRO A 4 -0.49 14.40 -32.69
C PRO A 4 -1.82 14.11 -31.98
N ALA A 5 -2.85 14.86 -32.35
CA ALA A 5 -4.22 14.69 -31.85
C ALA A 5 -4.88 13.45 -32.46
N ILE A 6 -5.38 12.54 -31.61
CA ILE A 6 -6.18 11.39 -32.01
C ILE A 6 -7.66 11.82 -32.08
N LEU A 7 -8.23 11.71 -33.27
CA LEU A 7 -9.64 11.97 -33.57
C LEU A 7 -10.48 10.74 -33.17
N LEU A 8 -11.18 10.81 -32.04
CA LEU A 8 -12.16 9.80 -31.64
C LEU A 8 -13.53 10.11 -32.28
N ARG A 9 -13.97 9.24 -33.20
CA ARG A 9 -15.32 9.25 -33.77
C ARG A 9 -16.24 8.31 -32.99
N GLY A 10 -17.37 8.85 -32.55
CA GLY A 10 -18.69 8.19 -32.54
C GLY A 10 -18.93 7.09 -31.50
N LEU A 11 -19.49 7.47 -30.34
CA LEU A 11 -20.24 6.55 -29.48
C LEU A 11 -21.75 6.83 -29.61
N PRO A 12 -22.59 5.78 -29.62
CA PRO A 12 -24.04 5.92 -29.72
C PRO A 12 -24.66 6.40 -28.40
N GLN A 13 -25.67 7.29 -28.51
CA GLN A 13 -26.42 7.79 -27.37
C GLN A 13 -27.39 6.73 -26.82
N ILE A 14 -27.23 6.39 -25.54
CA ILE A 14 -28.19 5.57 -24.79
C ILE A 14 -29.21 6.50 -24.15
N THR A 15 -30.48 6.34 -24.52
CA THR A 15 -31.63 7.04 -23.94
C THR A 15 -32.17 6.25 -22.74
N VAL A 16 -32.14 6.85 -21.56
CA VAL A 16 -32.73 6.29 -20.33
C VAL A 16 -34.14 6.86 -20.15
N ARG A 17 -35.13 5.97 -19.97
CA ARG A 17 -36.53 6.35 -19.66
C ARG A 17 -36.68 6.64 -18.16
N PRO A 18 -37.45 7.66 -17.76
CA PRO A 18 -37.75 7.91 -16.34
C PRO A 18 -38.86 6.97 -15.87
N SER A 19 -38.65 6.30 -14.72
CA SER A 19 -39.73 5.61 -13.99
C SER A 19 -40.34 6.56 -12.95
N GLN A 20 -41.65 6.47 -12.83
CA GLN A 20 -42.52 7.31 -12.03
C GLN A 20 -43.06 6.49 -10.84
N PHE A 21 -43.19 7.17 -9.68
CA PHE A 21 -44.17 6.92 -8.60
C PHE A 21 -43.98 5.62 -7.77
N VAL A 22 -44.28 5.49 -6.47
CA VAL A 22 -45.28 6.08 -5.56
C VAL A 22 -44.73 6.00 -4.11
N SER A 23 -45.00 7.01 -3.26
CA SER A 23 -44.92 6.89 -1.79
C SER A 23 -46.28 6.52 -1.20
N PRO A 24 -46.31 5.74 -0.11
CA PRO A 24 -47.31 5.99 0.92
C PRO A 24 -46.69 6.02 2.32
N GLY A 25 -47.05 7.07 3.07
CA GLY A 25 -46.75 7.18 4.49
C GLY A 25 -47.62 6.25 5.34
N CYS A 26 -47.19 6.04 6.59
CA CYS A 26 -48.08 5.62 7.66
C CYS A 26 -47.60 6.17 9.01
N ARG A 27 -48.57 6.61 9.82
CA ARG A 27 -48.41 7.35 11.07
C ARG A 27 -48.20 6.43 12.29
N LEU A 28 -47.49 6.99 13.27
CA LEU A 28 -47.65 6.91 14.74
C LEU A 28 -48.14 5.59 15.36
N ASN A 29 -47.34 5.06 16.30
CA ASN A 29 -47.90 4.71 17.61
C ASN A 29 -46.84 4.70 18.72
N GLU A 30 -47.13 5.47 19.77
CA GLU A 30 -46.42 5.52 21.04
C GLU A 30 -46.70 4.25 21.85
N ARG A 31 -45.65 3.54 22.29
CA ARG A 31 -45.72 2.70 23.50
C ARG A 31 -44.39 2.74 24.26
N ARG A 32 -44.43 3.38 25.43
CA ARG A 32 -43.43 3.22 26.51
C ARG A 32 -43.39 1.76 26.92
N ILE A 33 -42.28 1.08 26.62
CA ILE A 33 -41.91 -0.19 27.23
C ILE A 33 -40.68 0.08 28.09
N LYS A 34 -40.75 -0.32 29.36
CA LYS A 34 -39.68 -0.20 30.35
C LYS A 34 -38.42 -0.91 29.83
N GLN A 35 -37.31 -0.18 29.76
CA GLN A 35 -35.99 -0.72 29.44
C GLN A 35 -35.53 -1.68 30.56
N PRO A 36 -35.28 -2.98 30.27
CA PRO A 36 -34.37 -3.76 31.09
C PRO A 36 -32.93 -3.27 30.83
N CYS A 37 -32.14 -3.22 31.89
CA CYS A 37 -30.72 -2.91 31.86
C CYS A 37 -29.99 -3.88 30.91
N GLN A 38 -29.77 -3.45 29.67
CA GLN A 38 -28.97 -4.20 28.71
C GLN A 38 -27.51 -4.02 29.11
N ALA A 39 -26.89 -5.10 29.57
CA ALA A 39 -25.44 -5.23 29.54
C ALA A 39 -25.02 -4.91 28.10
N ARG A 40 -24.23 -3.83 27.93
CA ARG A 40 -23.59 -3.51 26.65
C ARG A 40 -22.62 -4.65 26.34
N LEU A 41 -23.11 -5.65 25.63
CA LEU A 41 -22.27 -6.42 24.72
C LEU A 41 -21.80 -5.40 23.69
N HIS A 42 -20.61 -4.84 23.94
CA HIS A 42 -19.82 -4.23 22.89
C HIS A 42 -19.54 -5.35 21.89
N THR A 43 -20.39 -5.48 20.88
CA THR A 43 -20.01 -6.07 19.61
C THR A 43 -18.87 -5.21 19.08
N ARG A 44 -17.66 -5.57 19.48
CA ARG A 44 -16.43 -4.97 18.97
C ARG A 44 -16.42 -5.33 17.49
N ALA A 45 -16.78 -4.37 16.63
CA ALA A 45 -16.64 -4.53 15.19
C ALA A 45 -15.22 -5.03 14.95
N MET A 46 -15.09 -6.19 14.28
CA MET A 46 -13.80 -6.71 13.88
C MET A 46 -13.27 -5.73 12.85
N THR A 47 -12.41 -4.80 13.28
CA THR A 47 -11.70 -3.92 12.37
C THR A 47 -10.72 -4.81 11.61
N ALA A 48 -10.96 -5.01 10.31
CA ALA A 48 -9.98 -5.63 9.42
C ALA A 48 -8.65 -4.90 9.58
N ASP A 49 -7.54 -5.66 9.62
CA ASP A 49 -6.23 -5.05 9.72
C ASP A 49 -5.90 -4.39 8.38
N VAL A 50 -5.21 -3.25 8.40
CA VAL A 50 -4.79 -2.54 7.17
C VAL A 50 -3.85 -3.39 6.29
N GLU A 51 -3.36 -4.50 6.83
CA GLU A 51 -2.50 -5.46 6.15
C GLU A 51 -3.24 -6.65 5.53
N ASP A 52 -4.57 -6.69 5.60
CA ASP A 52 -5.35 -7.82 5.06
C ASP A 52 -5.63 -7.68 3.54
N VAL A 53 -4.98 -6.71 2.87
CA VAL A 53 -5.14 -6.41 1.44
C VAL A 53 -4.41 -7.42 0.55
N PRO A 54 -5.01 -7.93 -0.54
CA PRO A 54 -4.31 -8.77 -1.51
C PRO A 54 -3.02 -8.10 -1.98
N PHE A 55 -1.90 -8.78 -1.75
CA PHE A 55 -0.55 -8.18 -1.82
C PHE A 55 -0.03 -7.95 -3.24
N CYS A 56 -0.57 -8.65 -4.24
CA CYS A 56 -0.02 -8.62 -5.61
C CYS A 56 -1.13 -8.70 -6.65
N ILE A 57 -1.28 -7.65 -7.47
CA ILE A 57 -1.98 -7.72 -8.76
C ILE A 57 -0.91 -7.52 -9.84
N PRO A 58 -0.51 -8.57 -10.59
CA PRO A 58 0.54 -8.44 -11.59
C PRO A 58 0.03 -7.63 -12.78
N ALA A 59 0.94 -6.92 -13.47
CA ALA A 59 0.60 -6.02 -14.57
C ALA A 59 -0.27 -6.69 -15.64
N GLU A 60 -0.01 -7.94 -16.00
CA GLU A 60 -0.55 -8.54 -17.23
C GLU A 60 -0.92 -10.02 -17.09
N GLY A 61 -0.98 -10.55 -15.85
CA GLY A 61 -1.02 -12.01 -15.66
C GLY A 61 0.22 -12.73 -16.23
N LEU A 62 1.25 -11.98 -16.64
CA LEU A 62 2.55 -12.52 -17.03
C LEU A 62 3.33 -12.85 -15.76
N PHE A 63 3.41 -14.15 -15.50
CA PHE A 63 3.98 -14.71 -14.29
C PHE A 63 5.51 -14.64 -14.34
N HIS A 64 6.14 -14.07 -13.32
CA HIS A 64 7.57 -14.26 -13.13
C HIS A 64 7.85 -15.73 -12.77
N PRO A 65 8.84 -16.39 -13.38
CA PRO A 65 9.28 -17.72 -12.97
C PRO A 65 9.60 -17.71 -11.46
N GLY A 66 8.86 -18.48 -10.66
CA GLY A 66 9.07 -18.58 -9.21
C GLY A 66 7.95 -18.04 -8.33
N CYS A 67 7.05 -17.19 -8.84
CA CYS A 67 5.90 -16.74 -8.05
C CYS A 67 4.90 -17.88 -7.83
N ARG A 68 4.46 -18.09 -6.58
CA ARG A 68 3.39 -19.04 -6.24
C ARG A 68 2.05 -18.32 -6.26
N TRP A 69 1.07 -18.87 -6.98
CA TRP A 69 -0.25 -18.26 -7.17
C TRP A 69 -1.39 -19.23 -6.86
N ARG A 70 -2.41 -18.76 -6.12
CA ARG A 70 -3.63 -19.51 -5.81
C ARG A 70 -4.81 -18.60 -6.06
N ASN A 71 -5.72 -19.01 -6.93
CA ASN A 71 -6.92 -18.25 -7.30
C ASN A 71 -6.63 -16.82 -7.82
N GLY A 72 -5.55 -16.63 -8.60
CA GLY A 72 -5.19 -15.33 -9.16
C GLY A 72 -4.48 -14.37 -8.19
N VAL A 73 -4.19 -14.80 -6.96
CA VAL A 73 -3.46 -14.02 -5.96
C VAL A 73 -2.11 -14.68 -5.69
N CYS A 74 -1.05 -13.87 -5.59
CA CYS A 74 0.25 -14.37 -5.19
C CYS A 74 0.17 -14.79 -3.73
N TYR A 75 0.50 -16.04 -3.45
CA TYR A 75 0.62 -16.57 -2.09
C TYR A 75 2.08 -16.99 -1.87
N ASP A 76 2.53 -17.09 -0.61
CA ASP A 76 3.91 -17.39 -0.18
C ASP A 76 4.95 -16.26 -0.25
N GLY A 77 4.58 -15.04 -0.65
CA GLY A 77 5.38 -13.83 -0.37
C GLY A 77 6.70 -13.65 -1.11
N ASP A 78 7.14 -14.61 -1.92
CA ASP A 78 8.33 -14.50 -2.77
C ASP A 78 7.99 -13.96 -4.17
N CYS A 79 7.34 -12.80 -4.23
CA CYS A 79 7.01 -12.14 -5.52
C CYS A 79 8.02 -11.05 -5.84
N GLU A 80 9.18 -11.44 -6.38
CA GLU A 80 10.23 -10.50 -6.80
C GLU A 80 9.91 -9.75 -8.10
N ALA A 81 8.74 -9.98 -8.69
CA ALA A 81 8.28 -9.33 -9.91
C ALA A 81 7.99 -7.83 -9.70
N LEU A 82 7.73 -7.13 -10.80
CA LEU A 82 7.26 -5.74 -10.80
C LEU A 82 5.79 -5.67 -10.33
N HIS A 83 5.52 -4.88 -9.31
CA HIS A 83 4.21 -4.67 -8.66
C HIS A 83 3.57 -3.37 -9.16
N ILE A 84 3.24 -3.34 -10.44
CA ILE A 84 2.48 -2.25 -11.07
C ILE A 84 1.37 -2.87 -11.92
N SER A 85 0.21 -2.24 -12.03
CA SER A 85 -0.82 -2.69 -12.97
C SER A 85 -0.44 -2.30 -14.41
N ALA A 86 -0.92 -3.01 -15.44
CA ALA A 86 -0.68 -2.57 -16.83
C ALA A 86 -1.23 -1.17 -17.10
N ALA A 87 -2.40 -0.85 -16.54
CA ALA A 87 -3.00 0.48 -16.67
C ALA A 87 -2.10 1.56 -16.06
N ASP A 88 -1.58 1.33 -14.85
CA ASP A 88 -0.62 2.26 -14.22
C ASP A 88 0.66 2.37 -15.07
N ARG A 89 1.16 1.26 -15.62
CA ARG A 89 2.36 1.26 -16.47
C ARG A 89 2.15 2.06 -17.75
N GLU A 90 1.01 1.91 -18.42
CA GLU A 90 0.64 2.69 -19.59
C GLU A 90 0.51 4.18 -19.24
N GLU A 91 -0.07 4.49 -18.09
CA GLU A 91 -0.18 5.86 -17.58
C GLU A 91 1.22 6.49 -17.37
N GLN A 92 2.15 5.73 -16.77
CA GLN A 92 3.54 6.16 -16.51
C GLN A 92 4.32 6.50 -17.78
N LEU A 93 4.00 5.88 -18.93
CA LEU A 93 4.65 6.22 -20.21
C LEU A 93 4.39 7.66 -20.67
N CYS A 94 3.32 8.28 -20.15
CA CYS A 94 2.96 9.67 -20.44
C CYS A 94 3.54 10.67 -19.43
N TRP A 95 4.26 10.21 -18.42
CA TRP A 95 4.83 11.06 -17.37
C TRP A 95 6.27 11.45 -17.70
N ASP A 96 6.70 12.59 -17.16
CA ASP A 96 8.08 13.04 -17.31
C ASP A 96 9.01 12.12 -16.53
N GLN A 97 10.11 11.71 -17.18
CA GLN A 97 11.12 10.89 -16.53
C GLN A 97 11.89 11.72 -15.50
N PRO A 98 12.15 11.19 -14.30
CA PRO A 98 12.84 11.93 -13.26
C PRO A 98 14.30 12.16 -13.66
N SER A 99 14.77 13.40 -13.47
CA SER A 99 16.17 13.74 -13.71
C SER A 99 17.14 13.03 -12.76
N THR A 100 16.62 12.63 -11.60
CA THR A 100 17.37 11.94 -10.54
C THR A 100 16.46 10.86 -9.95
N PRO A 101 16.45 9.65 -10.53
CA PRO A 101 15.65 8.55 -10.01
C PRO A 101 16.14 8.16 -8.62
N GLN A 102 15.21 7.77 -7.76
CA GLN A 102 15.49 7.43 -6.37
C GLN A 102 15.31 5.94 -6.13
N LEU A 103 16.10 5.35 -5.23
CA LEU A 103 15.88 4.05 -4.63
C LEU A 103 15.29 4.21 -3.23
N ILE A 104 14.05 3.76 -3.06
CA ILE A 104 13.30 3.80 -1.81
C ILE A 104 13.12 2.39 -1.27
N ILE A 105 13.49 2.17 -0.01
CA ILE A 105 13.22 0.94 0.73
C ILE A 105 12.14 1.21 1.77
N THR A 106 11.09 0.40 1.73
CA THR A 106 10.06 0.32 2.78
C THR A 106 10.23 -0.99 3.51
N ALA A 107 10.69 -0.90 4.74
CA ALA A 107 10.95 -2.03 5.61
C ALA A 107 9.96 -2.06 6.76
N GLY A 108 9.83 -3.23 7.38
CA GLY A 108 9.02 -3.40 8.57
C GLY A 108 8.80 -4.88 8.81
N PRO A 109 8.78 -5.34 10.06
CA PRO A 109 8.38 -6.72 10.34
C PRO A 109 6.96 -7.00 9.83
N GLU A 110 6.58 -8.27 9.71
CA GLU A 110 5.20 -8.61 9.32
C GLU A 110 4.19 -8.02 10.32
N ARG A 111 3.02 -7.57 9.84
CA ARG A 111 1.91 -7.08 10.69
C ARG A 111 2.20 -5.76 11.40
N SER A 112 3.11 -4.96 10.86
CA SER A 112 3.56 -3.67 11.42
C SER A 112 3.01 -2.41 10.73
N GLY A 113 2.20 -2.54 9.67
CA GLY A 113 1.80 -1.44 8.80
C GLY A 113 2.66 -1.31 7.54
N SER A 114 3.57 -2.26 7.29
CA SER A 114 4.48 -2.29 6.14
C SER A 114 3.76 -2.24 4.77
N THR A 115 2.59 -2.89 4.65
CA THR A 115 1.77 -2.84 3.43
C THR A 115 1.15 -1.47 3.23
N TRP A 116 0.69 -0.82 4.31
CA TRP A 116 0.21 0.56 4.25
C TRP A 116 1.33 1.50 3.81
N LEU A 117 2.52 1.39 4.40
CA LEU A 117 3.68 2.21 4.06
C LEU A 117 4.08 2.05 2.58
N PHE A 118 4.19 0.82 2.10
CA PHE A 118 4.49 0.55 0.69
C PHE A 118 3.47 1.19 -0.26
N ASN A 119 2.18 1.00 0.01
CA ASN A 119 1.13 1.59 -0.82
C ASN A 119 1.08 3.12 -0.71
N ALA A 120 1.34 3.68 0.47
CA ALA A 120 1.40 5.11 0.68
C ALA A 120 2.47 5.76 -0.19
N VAL A 121 3.69 5.22 -0.19
CA VAL A 121 4.76 5.71 -1.07
C VAL A 121 4.37 5.56 -2.54
N ARG A 122 3.87 4.38 -2.96
CA ARG A 122 3.44 4.15 -4.34
C ARG A 122 2.41 5.18 -4.83
N LEU A 123 1.40 5.46 -4.00
CA LEU A 123 0.33 6.40 -4.33
C LEU A 123 0.78 7.86 -4.28
N LEU A 124 1.76 8.21 -3.44
CA LEU A 124 2.38 9.54 -3.45
C LEU A 124 3.08 9.81 -4.79
N PHE A 125 3.90 8.87 -5.28
CA PHE A 125 4.55 9.00 -6.59
C PHE A 125 3.53 9.05 -7.74
N LYS A 126 2.48 8.22 -7.68
CA LYS A 126 1.37 8.27 -8.65
C LYS A 126 0.69 9.64 -8.65
N SER A 127 0.35 10.17 -7.47
CA SER A 127 -0.28 11.50 -7.37
C SER A 127 0.63 12.61 -7.89
N ALA A 128 1.95 12.49 -7.72
CA ALA A 128 2.94 13.43 -8.25
C ALA A 128 3.22 13.25 -9.74
N LYS A 129 2.64 12.21 -10.38
CA LYS A 129 2.91 11.81 -11.77
C LYS A 129 4.39 11.58 -12.02
N GLN A 130 5.06 10.90 -11.10
CA GLN A 130 6.45 10.49 -11.23
C GLN A 130 6.52 8.97 -11.40
N PRO A 131 7.20 8.46 -12.44
CA PRO A 131 7.20 7.03 -12.75
C PRO A 131 7.97 6.26 -11.67
N LEU A 132 7.34 5.20 -11.17
CA LEU A 132 7.82 4.39 -10.05
C LEU A 132 7.59 2.91 -10.34
N ASP A 133 8.69 2.16 -10.35
CA ASP A 133 8.68 0.70 -10.40
C ASP A 133 8.74 0.17 -8.97
N SER A 134 7.74 -0.61 -8.56
CA SER A 134 7.66 -1.13 -7.20
C SER A 134 7.82 -2.64 -7.15
N TYR A 135 8.48 -3.16 -6.11
CA TYR A 135 8.81 -4.57 -5.97
C TYR A 135 8.68 -5.01 -4.52
N TRP A 136 8.48 -6.30 -4.30
CA TRP A 136 8.63 -6.92 -2.98
C TRP A 136 9.80 -7.90 -3.02
N LEU A 137 10.80 -7.66 -2.18
CA LEU A 137 11.93 -8.56 -2.00
C LEU A 137 11.89 -9.16 -0.60
N THR A 138 11.96 -10.48 -0.51
CA THR A 138 12.09 -11.18 0.78
C THR A 138 13.34 -10.73 1.51
N GLN A 139 14.45 -10.60 0.78
CA GLN A 139 15.71 -10.01 1.23
C GLN A 139 16.28 -9.11 0.15
N VAL A 140 16.81 -7.96 0.56
CA VAL A 140 17.52 -7.02 -0.30
C VAL A 140 18.97 -7.48 -0.47
N THR A 141 19.46 -7.49 -1.71
CA THR A 141 20.86 -7.78 -2.07
C THR A 141 21.32 -6.80 -3.13
N ASP A 142 22.62 -6.52 -3.22
CA ASP A 142 23.18 -5.64 -4.25
C ASP A 142 22.86 -6.15 -5.68
N GLU A 143 22.89 -7.47 -5.87
CA GLU A 143 22.52 -8.13 -7.13
C GLU A 143 21.06 -7.82 -7.53
N LYS A 144 20.12 -8.00 -6.60
CA LYS A 144 18.69 -7.73 -6.85
C LYS A 144 18.43 -6.24 -7.10
N LEU A 145 19.17 -5.35 -6.45
CA LEU A 145 19.05 -3.92 -6.69
C LEU A 145 19.60 -3.53 -8.06
N ALA A 146 20.73 -4.12 -8.48
CA ALA A 146 21.34 -3.90 -9.79
C ALA A 146 20.42 -4.33 -10.94
N ASP A 147 19.74 -5.48 -10.82
CA ASP A 147 18.79 -6.00 -11.82
C ASP A 147 17.58 -5.07 -12.07
N ARG A 148 17.29 -4.18 -11.14
CA ARG A 148 16.13 -3.26 -11.19
C ARG A 148 16.51 -1.85 -11.61
N HIS A 149 17.77 -1.64 -11.97
CA HIS A 149 18.31 -0.33 -12.37
C HIS A 149 18.02 0.79 -11.35
N GLY A 150 17.95 0.47 -10.06
CA GLY A 150 17.68 1.44 -9.00
C GLY A 150 18.68 2.60 -9.05
N GLY A 151 18.17 3.83 -9.14
CA GLY A 151 18.99 5.06 -9.13
C GLY A 151 19.76 5.37 -10.42
N GLN A 152 19.52 4.69 -11.54
CA GLN A 152 20.21 4.96 -12.80
C GLN A 152 19.61 6.16 -13.55
N PRO A 153 20.41 7.13 -14.03
CA PRO A 153 19.90 8.32 -14.73
C PRO A 153 18.97 7.99 -15.90
N GLY A 154 17.81 8.65 -15.94
CA GLY A 154 16.80 8.45 -16.99
C GLY A 154 15.91 7.21 -16.82
N GLY A 155 16.03 6.50 -15.69
CA GLY A 155 15.12 5.43 -15.30
C GLY A 155 13.95 5.90 -14.42
N HIS A 156 13.08 4.95 -14.04
CA HIS A 156 12.03 5.18 -13.05
C HIS A 156 12.60 5.24 -11.63
N HIS A 157 11.87 5.85 -10.70
CA HIS A 157 12.11 5.61 -9.29
C HIS A 157 11.90 4.12 -8.98
N VAL A 158 12.57 3.59 -7.97
CA VAL A 158 12.41 2.20 -7.54
C VAL A 158 11.96 2.15 -6.09
N LEU A 159 10.86 1.44 -5.82
CA LEU A 159 10.35 1.20 -4.48
C LEU A 159 10.45 -0.29 -4.14
N ILE A 160 11.17 -0.63 -3.08
CA ILE A 160 11.28 -2.00 -2.58
C ILE A 160 10.52 -2.12 -1.26
N LYS A 161 9.63 -3.10 -1.15
CA LYS A 161 9.12 -3.61 0.13
C LYS A 161 9.99 -4.76 0.61
N THR A 162 10.29 -4.82 1.91
CA THR A 162 10.96 -5.99 2.50
C THR A 162 10.62 -6.18 3.98
N HIS A 163 10.74 -7.41 4.46
CA HIS A 163 10.57 -7.76 5.88
C HIS A 163 11.88 -8.19 6.54
N ARG A 164 12.82 -8.76 5.77
CA ARG A 164 14.05 -9.35 6.31
C ARG A 164 15.21 -8.40 6.17
N TRP A 165 16.05 -8.36 7.19
CA TRP A 165 17.37 -7.74 7.07
C TRP A 165 18.32 -8.66 6.28
N SER A 166 19.28 -8.05 5.59
CA SER A 166 20.35 -8.74 4.87
C SER A 166 21.63 -7.91 4.95
N ASN A 167 22.78 -8.57 5.11
CA ASN A 167 24.09 -7.91 5.03
C ASN A 167 24.68 -7.94 3.60
N ALA A 168 23.93 -8.49 2.63
CA ALA A 168 24.37 -8.64 1.25
C ALA A 168 23.99 -7.45 0.35
N TRP A 169 23.73 -6.28 0.96
CA TRP A 169 23.51 -5.03 0.25
C TRP A 169 24.17 -3.85 0.98
N THR A 170 24.42 -2.76 0.25
CA THR A 170 25.02 -1.56 0.81
C THR A 170 23.97 -0.49 1.13
N PRO A 171 23.70 -0.15 2.41
CA PRO A 171 22.66 0.80 2.80
C PRO A 171 22.72 2.17 2.12
N SER A 172 23.92 2.66 1.81
CA SER A 172 24.11 3.96 1.15
C SER A 172 23.65 4.01 -0.32
N GLN A 173 23.20 2.89 -0.89
CA GLN A 173 22.56 2.89 -2.21
C GLN A 173 21.11 3.41 -2.17
N ALA A 174 20.44 3.30 -1.02
CA ALA A 174 19.09 3.81 -0.86
C ALA A 174 19.11 5.31 -0.57
N ASP A 175 18.33 6.08 -1.34
CA ASP A 175 18.07 7.49 -1.04
C ASP A 175 17.18 7.65 0.18
N HIS A 176 16.24 6.71 0.34
CA HIS A 176 15.28 6.67 1.44
C HIS A 176 15.07 5.25 1.96
N VAL A 177 15.08 5.11 3.28
CA VAL A 177 14.69 3.91 4.03
C VAL A 177 13.61 4.32 5.02
N PHE A 178 12.39 3.87 4.78
CA PHE A 178 11.26 4.04 5.69
C PHE A 178 10.98 2.73 6.39
N LEU A 179 10.79 2.79 7.71
CA LEU A 179 10.56 1.64 8.56
C LEU A 179 9.18 1.73 9.21
N THR A 180 8.53 0.59 9.40
CA THR A 180 7.34 0.46 10.25
C THR A 180 7.61 -0.44 11.45
N HIS A 181 6.92 -0.18 12.55
CA HIS A 181 6.87 -1.05 13.72
C HIS A 181 5.49 -1.04 14.36
N ARG A 182 5.21 -2.02 15.20
CA ARG A 182 3.95 -2.13 15.97
C ARG A 182 4.21 -2.70 17.34
N ASP A 183 3.37 -2.35 18.30
CA ASP A 183 3.38 -2.99 19.61
C ASP A 183 3.25 -4.52 19.46
N LEU A 184 4.16 -5.28 20.09
CA LEU A 184 4.19 -6.74 19.96
C LEU A 184 2.88 -7.41 20.38
N ARG A 185 2.10 -6.81 21.30
CA ARG A 185 0.77 -7.32 21.67
C ARG A 185 -0.20 -7.20 20.49
N GLY A 186 -0.10 -6.11 19.72
CA GLY A 186 -0.84 -5.90 18.49
C GLY A 186 -0.46 -6.92 17.40
N VAL A 187 0.83 -7.25 17.30
CA VAL A 187 1.37 -8.27 16.39
C VAL A 187 0.82 -9.65 16.75
N VAL A 188 0.96 -10.10 18.00
CA VAL A 188 0.40 -11.39 18.47
C VAL A 188 -1.09 -11.47 18.22
N ALA A 189 -1.84 -10.42 18.55
CA ALA A 189 -3.28 -10.37 18.29
C ALA A 189 -3.61 -10.48 16.79
N SER A 190 -2.75 -9.94 15.92
CA SER A 190 -2.89 -10.09 14.47
C SER A 190 -2.57 -11.51 14.01
N TYR A 191 -1.48 -12.12 14.48
CA TYR A 191 -1.14 -13.51 14.16
C TYR A 191 -2.27 -14.46 14.54
N GLN A 192 -2.89 -14.23 15.70
CA GLN A 192 -4.08 -14.97 16.15
C GLN A 192 -5.24 -14.88 15.15
N ARG A 193 -5.57 -13.69 14.65
CA ARG A 193 -6.65 -13.51 13.66
C ARG A 193 -6.35 -14.24 12.35
N MET A 194 -5.08 -14.27 11.95
CA MET A 194 -4.63 -14.96 10.74
C MET A 194 -4.47 -16.48 10.91
N GLY A 195 -4.62 -17.00 12.12
CA GLY A 195 -4.37 -18.41 12.43
C GLY A 195 -2.88 -18.79 12.35
N TRP A 196 -1.98 -17.84 12.55
CA TRP A 196 -0.53 -18.04 12.56
C TRP A 196 -0.02 -18.46 13.95
N ALA A 197 1.24 -18.92 14.01
CA ALA A 197 1.90 -19.27 15.27
C ALA A 197 2.00 -18.05 16.21
N TYR A 198 1.92 -18.29 17.51
CA TYR A 198 1.89 -17.25 18.54
C TYR A 198 3.26 -16.68 18.87
N ASP A 199 4.31 -17.47 18.62
CA ASP A 199 5.68 -17.11 18.99
C ASP A 199 6.24 -16.12 17.97
N ILE A 200 6.51 -14.90 18.45
CA ILE A 200 7.26 -13.92 17.67
C ILE A 200 8.73 -14.37 17.69
N PRO A 201 9.34 -14.66 16.52
CA PRO A 201 10.72 -15.10 16.49
C PRO A 201 11.66 -13.98 16.94
N ASP A 202 12.78 -14.32 17.58
CA ASP A 202 13.79 -13.33 17.99
C ASP A 202 14.31 -12.48 16.82
N THR A 203 14.28 -13.04 15.60
CA THR A 203 14.62 -12.32 14.37
C THR A 203 13.71 -11.13 14.09
N TYR A 204 12.45 -11.15 14.55
CA TYR A 204 11.52 -10.03 14.39
C TYR A 204 12.07 -8.74 15.00
N VAL A 205 12.59 -8.83 16.23
CA VAL A 205 13.12 -7.67 16.95
C VAL A 205 14.51 -7.31 16.43
N SER A 206 15.39 -8.29 16.20
CA SER A 206 16.76 -7.99 15.77
C SER A 206 16.82 -7.43 14.34
N GLU A 207 15.99 -7.92 13.41
CA GLU A 207 15.87 -7.37 12.06
C GLU A 207 15.29 -5.94 12.08
N HIS A 208 14.27 -5.68 12.90
CA HIS A 208 13.75 -4.32 13.09
C HIS A 208 14.84 -3.37 13.60
N GLN A 209 15.64 -3.77 14.60
CA GLN A 209 16.72 -2.92 15.11
C GLN A 209 17.79 -2.64 14.05
N ALA A 210 18.11 -3.62 13.19
CA ALA A 210 19.04 -3.42 12.09
C ALA A 210 18.51 -2.39 11.07
N TRP A 211 17.24 -2.52 10.66
CA TRP A 211 16.58 -1.53 9.80
C TRP A 211 16.52 -0.14 10.45
N LYS A 212 16.17 -0.08 11.74
CA LYS A 212 16.06 1.17 12.49
C LYS A 212 17.37 1.95 12.53
N GLY A 213 18.50 1.25 12.55
CA GLY A 213 19.83 1.87 12.53
C GLY A 213 20.16 2.67 11.26
N ILE A 214 19.43 2.43 10.16
CA ILE A 214 19.64 3.12 8.87
C ILE A 214 18.40 3.86 8.35
N ALA A 215 17.26 3.78 9.06
CA ALA A 215 16.01 4.35 8.59
C ALA A 215 16.02 5.89 8.64
N ASN A 216 15.58 6.54 7.56
CA ASN A 216 15.28 7.97 7.56
C ASN A 216 14.07 8.28 8.44
N ARG A 217 13.10 7.37 8.49
CA ARG A 217 11.90 7.47 9.33
C ARG A 217 11.44 6.11 9.83
N ASP A 218 11.07 6.05 11.10
CA ASP A 218 10.45 4.89 11.75
C ASP A 218 9.03 5.26 12.17
N LEU A 219 8.02 4.64 11.54
CA LEU A 219 6.60 4.93 11.72
C LEU A 219 5.97 3.87 12.63
N ALA A 220 5.37 4.31 13.73
CA ALA A 220 4.55 3.43 14.54
C ALA A 220 3.22 3.13 13.83
N TYR A 221 2.80 1.88 13.82
CA TYR A 221 1.47 1.46 13.35
C TYR A 221 0.36 2.27 14.02
N GLU A 222 0.51 2.53 15.32
CA GLU A 222 -0.46 3.29 16.11
C GLU A 222 -0.60 4.75 15.62
N ASP A 223 0.49 5.35 15.13
CA ASP A 223 0.47 6.68 14.54
C ASP A 223 -0.17 6.66 13.15
N ILE A 224 0.09 5.62 12.34
CA ILE A 224 -0.58 5.40 11.05
C ILE A 224 -2.10 5.31 11.25
N MET A 225 -2.55 4.58 12.28
CA MET A 225 -3.98 4.40 12.54
C MET A 225 -4.66 5.65 13.09
N SER A 226 -3.93 6.46 13.87
CA SER A 226 -4.51 7.64 14.54
C SER A 226 -4.45 8.91 13.70
N ASP A 227 -3.39 9.10 12.90
CA ASP A 227 -3.20 10.25 12.02
C ASP A 227 -2.55 9.85 10.68
N PRO A 228 -3.28 9.11 9.81
CA PRO A 228 -2.74 8.67 8.53
C PRO A 228 -2.40 9.83 7.60
N GLU A 229 -3.10 10.97 7.68
CA GLU A 229 -2.81 12.15 6.86
C GLU A 229 -1.48 12.80 7.28
N GLY A 230 -1.24 12.96 8.59
CA GLY A 230 0.02 13.46 9.10
C GLY A 230 1.21 12.57 8.70
N GLN A 231 1.04 11.25 8.76
CA GLN A 231 2.06 10.31 8.29
C GLN A 231 2.30 10.42 6.77
N LEU A 232 1.24 10.54 5.96
CA LEU A 232 1.37 10.75 4.51
C LEU A 232 2.10 12.05 4.18
N ARG A 233 1.77 13.14 4.86
CA ARG A 233 2.43 14.43 4.69
C ARG A 233 3.91 14.34 5.01
N ALA A 234 4.26 13.68 6.11
CA ALA A 234 5.66 13.47 6.50
C ALA A 234 6.45 12.66 5.46
N LEU A 235 5.87 11.56 4.94
CA LEU A 235 6.48 10.79 3.85
C LEU A 235 6.65 11.63 2.57
N ALA A 236 5.62 12.40 2.19
CA ALA A 236 5.68 13.28 1.02
C ALA A 236 6.75 14.37 1.18
N THR A 237 6.95 14.89 2.39
CA THR A 237 8.02 15.85 2.69
C THR A 237 9.39 15.19 2.54
N ASP A 238 9.61 14.01 3.13
CA ASP A 238 10.90 13.31 3.03
C ASP A 238 11.25 12.97 1.57
N LEU A 239 10.25 12.62 0.76
CA LEU A 239 10.40 12.32 -0.67
C LEU A 239 10.50 13.58 -1.56
N GLY A 240 10.32 14.79 -1.02
CA GLY A 240 10.29 16.02 -1.82
C GLY A 240 9.07 16.16 -2.74
N LEU A 241 7.97 15.46 -2.43
CA LEU A 241 6.75 15.41 -3.23
C LEU A 241 5.61 16.29 -2.68
N VAL A 242 5.75 16.88 -1.50
CA VAL A 242 4.64 17.53 -0.77
C VAL A 242 3.85 18.57 -1.56
N GLU A 243 4.50 19.33 -2.46
CA GLU A 243 3.86 20.36 -3.30
C GLU A 243 3.23 19.79 -4.60
N GLN A 244 3.49 18.51 -4.91
CA GLN A 244 3.07 17.85 -6.15
C GLN A 244 1.90 16.88 -5.93
N VAL A 245 1.56 16.59 -4.67
CA VAL A 245 0.59 15.56 -4.31
C VAL A 245 -0.71 16.12 -3.74
N ASN A 246 -1.82 15.46 -4.07
CA ASN A 246 -3.11 15.72 -3.44
C ASN A 246 -3.31 14.73 -2.28
N LEU A 247 -2.84 15.08 -1.07
CA LEU A 247 -2.87 14.18 0.09
C LEU A 247 -4.28 13.64 0.42
N PRO A 248 -5.36 14.44 0.41
CA PRO A 248 -6.72 13.92 0.58
C PRO A 248 -7.10 12.80 -0.41
N ASP A 249 -6.70 12.94 -1.68
CA ASP A 249 -6.97 11.94 -2.71
C ASP A 249 -6.15 10.66 -2.48
N VAL A 250 -4.86 10.79 -2.17
CA VAL A 250 -4.00 9.66 -1.81
C VAL A 250 -4.54 8.90 -0.59
N LEU A 251 -4.99 9.62 0.43
CA LEU A 251 -5.59 9.03 1.63
C LEU A 251 -6.89 8.29 1.30
N GLN A 252 -7.72 8.82 0.39
CA GLN A 252 -8.93 8.13 -0.05
C GLN A 252 -8.57 6.84 -0.81
N GLN A 253 -7.64 6.89 -1.75
CA GLN A 253 -7.17 5.70 -2.48
C GLN A 253 -6.62 4.62 -1.54
N LEU A 254 -5.89 5.00 -0.49
CA LEU A 254 -5.44 4.05 0.55
C LEU A 254 -6.61 3.38 1.29
N ARG A 255 -7.69 4.11 1.56
CA ARG A 255 -8.89 3.55 2.21
C ARG A 255 -9.60 2.58 1.29
N ASP A 256 -9.70 2.91 0.01
CA ASP A 256 -10.36 2.08 -1.00
C ASP A 256 -9.63 0.73 -1.17
N LEU A 257 -8.29 0.74 -1.16
CA LEU A 257 -7.50 -0.49 -1.16
C LEU A 257 -7.80 -1.40 0.05
N ASN A 258 -8.10 -0.82 1.21
CA ASN A 258 -8.42 -1.60 2.41
C ASN A 258 -9.86 -2.15 2.42
N SER A 259 -10.80 -1.52 1.70
CA SER A 259 -12.19 -1.99 1.65
C SER A 259 -12.39 -3.19 0.74
N ASP A 260 -11.58 -3.35 -0.31
CA ASP A 260 -11.70 -4.45 -1.28
C ASP A 260 -11.25 -5.82 -0.74
N SER A 261 -10.90 -5.87 0.55
CA SER A 261 -10.28 -7.01 1.22
C SER A 261 -11.20 -7.68 2.25
N GLN A 262 -12.41 -7.13 2.45
CA GLN A 262 -13.45 -7.64 3.35
C GLN A 262 -14.56 -8.36 2.59
#